data_AF-A0A7S9GW33-F1
#
_entry.id   AF-A0A7S9GW33-F1
#
_cell.length_a   1.000
_cell.length_b   1.000
_cell.length_c   1.000
_cell.angle_alpha   90.00
_cell.angle_beta   90.00
_cell.angle_gamma   90.00
#
_symmetry.space_group_name_H-M   'P 1'
#
loop_
_entity.id
_entity.type
_entity.pdbx_description
1 polymer ?
#
loop_
_entity_poly.entity_id
_entity_poly.type
_entity_poly.pdbx_seq_one_letter_code
_entity_poly.pdbx_strand_id
1 'polypeptide(L)'
;MTNDSPRGPELTAEKAAELQRARDRMVARDRLIDEMVENNERQIKNEHARGGAEIELACARRDAARVDAGTEAHAELGRATARLEMLREEHRRLVAEREWLNTSLLEIDNGPSSGEHQQSGHA
;
A
#
# COMPACT_ATOMS: atom_id res chain seq x y z
N MET A 1 -27.56 -55.28 6.55
CA MET A 1 -27.87 -53.90 6.12
C MET A 1 -26.55 -53.20 5.91
N THR A 2 -26.10 -53.09 4.67
CA THR A 2 -24.86 -52.42 4.28
C THR A 2 -25.13 -50.92 4.19
N ASN A 3 -24.48 -50.15 5.07
CA ASN A 3 -24.50 -48.69 5.01
C ASN A 3 -23.62 -48.25 3.83
N ASP A 4 -24.19 -48.19 2.63
CA ASP A 4 -23.65 -47.41 1.52
C ASP A 4 -23.86 -45.92 1.83
N SER A 5 -22.95 -45.36 2.63
CA SER A 5 -22.77 -43.91 2.62
C SER A 5 -22.15 -43.54 1.28
N PRO A 6 -22.71 -42.60 0.50
CA PRO A 6 -22.08 -42.17 -0.73
C PRO A 6 -20.75 -41.52 -0.35
N ARG A 7 -19.65 -42.19 -0.69
CA ARG A 7 -18.32 -41.61 -0.66
C ARG A 7 -18.41 -40.35 -1.50
N GLY A 8 -18.30 -39.18 -0.88
CA GLY A 8 -18.28 -37.91 -1.59
C GLY A 8 -17.25 -37.97 -2.73
N PRO A 9 -17.44 -37.21 -3.81
CA PRO A 9 -16.57 -37.29 -4.98
C PRO A 9 -15.10 -37.18 -4.55
N GLU A 10 -14.31 -38.21 -4.85
CA GLU A 10 -12.88 -38.24 -4.52
C GLU A 10 -12.19 -37.08 -5.25
N LEU A 11 -11.67 -36.12 -4.48
CA LEU A 11 -10.88 -35.01 -5.01
C LEU A 11 -9.65 -35.58 -5.70
N THR A 12 -9.53 -35.35 -7.01
CA THR A 12 -8.33 -35.72 -7.75
C THR A 12 -7.13 -34.94 -7.19
N ALA A 13 -5.93 -35.54 -7.27
CA ALA A 13 -4.70 -34.87 -6.82
C ALA A 13 -4.49 -33.51 -7.52
N GLU A 14 -4.90 -33.41 -8.78
CA GLU A 14 -4.90 -32.16 -9.55
C GLU A 14 -5.85 -31.11 -8.97
N LYS A 15 -7.07 -31.50 -8.58
CA LYS A 15 -8.03 -30.58 -7.96
C LYS A 15 -7.57 -30.12 -6.58
N ALA A 16 -6.96 -31.01 -5.80
CA ALA A 16 -6.36 -30.66 -4.52
C ALA A 16 -5.21 -29.66 -4.67
N ALA A 17 -4.34 -29.86 -5.66
CA ALA A 17 -3.23 -28.94 -5.97
C ALA A 17 -3.74 -27.58 -6.47
N GLU A 18 -4.80 -27.55 -7.27
CA GLU A 18 -5.45 -26.30 -7.70
C GLU A 18 -6.04 -25.52 -6.51
N LEU A 19 -6.76 -26.20 -5.61
CA LEU A 19 -7.33 -25.58 -4.41
C LEU A 19 -6.25 -25.04 -3.47
N GLN A 20 -5.12 -25.74 -3.32
CA GLN A 20 -3.99 -25.24 -2.54
C GLN A 20 -3.42 -23.96 -3.16
N ARG A 21 -3.16 -23.94 -4.47
CA ARG A 21 -2.67 -22.75 -5.17
C ARG A 21 -3.64 -21.56 -5.06
N ALA A 22 -4.94 -21.82 -5.14
CA ALA A 22 -5.95 -20.78 -4.95
C ALA A 22 -5.93 -20.20 -3.52
N ARG A 23 -5.79 -21.07 -2.50
CA ARG A 23 -5.60 -20.64 -1.11
C ARG A 23 -4.34 -19.79 -0.95
N ASP A 24 -3.22 -20.23 -1.52
CA ASP A 24 -1.94 -19.55 -1.38
C ASP A 24 -1.99 -18.15 -2.00
N ARG A 25 -2.64 -18.01 -3.17
CA ARG A 25 -2.91 -16.70 -3.77
C ARG A 25 -3.80 -15.82 -2.90
N MET A 26 -4.87 -16.37 -2.34
CA MET A 26 -5.78 -15.63 -1.45
C MET A 26 -5.03 -15.10 -0.24
N VAL A 27 -4.19 -15.93 0.41
CA VAL A 27 -3.40 -15.51 1.58
C VAL A 27 -2.36 -14.47 1.20
N ALA A 28 -1.69 -14.61 0.05
CA ALA A 28 -0.73 -13.62 -0.42
C ALA A 28 -1.41 -12.27 -0.74
N ARG A 29 -2.60 -12.32 -1.35
CA ARG A 29 -3.42 -11.14 -1.63
C ARG A 29 -3.84 -10.41 -0.34
N ASP A 30 -4.32 -11.15 0.65
CA ASP A 30 -4.75 -10.61 1.94
C ASP A 30 -3.61 -9.86 2.64
N ARG A 31 -2.42 -10.47 2.68
CA ARG A 31 -1.21 -9.82 3.23
C ARG A 31 -0.83 -8.53 2.50
N LEU A 32 -0.90 -8.52 1.16
CA LEU A 32 -0.63 -7.30 0.40
C LEU A 32 -1.66 -6.20 0.69
N ILE A 33 -2.93 -6.57 0.90
CA ILE A 33 -3.97 -5.59 1.25
C ILE A 33 -3.66 -4.96 2.62
N ASP A 34 -3.22 -5.74 3.60
CA ASP A 34 -2.81 -5.20 4.90
C ASP A 34 -1.65 -4.21 4.75
N GLU A 35 -0.61 -4.56 3.98
CA GLU A 35 0.53 -3.68 3.69
C GLU A 35 0.08 -2.38 2.97
N MET A 36 -0.89 -2.47 2.06
CA MET A 36 -1.48 -1.30 1.40
C MET A 36 -2.24 -0.41 2.37
N VAL A 37 -3.00 -0.98 3.31
CA VAL A 37 -3.70 -0.23 4.35
C VAL A 37 -2.68 0.51 5.22
N GLU A 38 -1.63 -0.17 5.68
CA GLU A 38 -0.57 0.44 6.48
C GLU A 38 0.17 1.56 5.73
N ASN A 39 0.46 1.38 4.44
CA ASN A 39 1.06 2.41 3.61
C ASN A 39 0.12 3.63 3.48
N ASN A 40 -1.18 3.41 3.23
CA ASN A 40 -2.18 4.47 3.16
C ASN A 40 -2.26 5.28 4.47
N GLU A 41 -2.25 4.60 5.62
CA GLU A 41 -2.22 5.28 6.92
C GLU A 41 -0.96 6.16 7.08
N ARG A 42 0.21 5.65 6.69
CA ARG A 42 1.46 6.42 6.72
C ARG A 42 1.39 7.62 5.80
N GLN A 43 0.78 7.50 4.62
CA GLN A 43 0.58 8.62 3.68
C GLN A 43 -0.32 9.72 4.29
N ILE A 44 -1.44 9.34 4.90
CA ILE A 44 -2.34 10.30 5.55
C ILE A 44 -1.63 11.04 6.69
N LYS A 45 -0.90 10.30 7.54
CA LYS A 45 -0.10 10.88 8.64
C LYS A 45 0.97 11.84 8.08
N ASN A 46 1.65 11.48 7.00
CA ASN A 46 2.63 12.33 6.34
C ASN A 46 1.99 13.60 5.74
N GLU A 47 0.83 13.48 5.09
CA GLU A 47 0.10 14.61 4.51
C GLU A 47 -0.27 15.65 5.59
N HIS A 48 -0.83 15.20 6.71
CA HIS A 48 -1.13 16.09 7.84
C HIS A 48 0.12 16.76 8.41
N ALA A 49 1.20 15.99 8.60
CA ALA A 49 2.47 16.54 9.09
C ALA A 49 3.05 17.58 8.12
N ARG A 50 2.93 17.34 6.80
CA ARG A 50 3.39 18.25 5.76
C ARG A 50 2.58 19.55 5.76
N GLY A 51 1.26 19.47 5.88
CA GLY A 51 0.40 20.66 6.01
C GLY A 51 0.78 21.52 7.22
N GLY A 52 1.08 20.90 8.37
CA GLY A 52 1.61 21.61 9.54
C GLY A 52 2.98 22.26 9.27
N ALA A 53 3.91 21.52 8.68
CA ALA A 53 5.25 22.01 8.36
C ALA A 53 5.24 23.16 7.33
N GLU A 54 4.28 23.19 6.41
CA GLU A 54 4.10 24.29 5.46
C GLU A 54 3.67 25.58 6.17
N ILE A 55 2.80 25.48 7.16
CA ILE A 55 2.40 26.62 8.02
C ILE A 55 3.59 27.11 8.85
N GLU A 56 4.32 26.20 9.50
CA GLU A 56 5.54 26.50 10.25
C GLU A 56 6.56 27.23 9.38
N LEU A 57 6.80 26.73 8.16
CA LEU A 57 7.71 27.35 7.20
C LEU A 57 7.24 28.74 6.78
N ALA A 58 5.94 28.94 6.55
CA ALA A 58 5.40 30.26 6.21
C ALA A 58 5.62 31.27 7.36
N CYS A 59 5.39 30.86 8.61
CA CYS A 59 5.66 31.67 9.79
C CYS A 59 7.16 31.99 9.92
N ALA A 60 8.03 30.99 9.83
CA ALA A 60 9.47 31.17 9.94
C ALA A 60 10.02 32.08 8.83
N ARG A 61 9.51 31.96 7.60
CA ARG A 61 9.85 32.86 6.48
C ARG A 61 9.47 34.30 6.78
N ARG A 62 8.26 34.53 7.31
CA ARG A 62 7.80 35.88 7.68
C ARG A 62 8.68 36.47 8.77
N ASP A 63 9.02 35.70 9.79
CA ASP A 63 9.77 36.20 10.94
C ASP A 63 11.25 36.45 10.57
N ALA A 64 11.84 35.61 9.72
CA ALA A 64 13.18 35.82 9.17
C ALA A 64 13.28 36.99 8.17
N ALA A 65 12.15 37.46 7.62
CA ALA A 65 12.11 38.60 6.71
C ALA A 65 12.01 39.97 7.43
N ARG A 66 11.92 39.98 8.77
CA ARG A 66 11.87 41.21 9.56
C ARG A 66 13.23 41.92 9.54
N VAL A 67 13.20 43.25 9.63
CA VAL A 67 14.42 44.10 9.59
C VAL A 67 15.34 43.83 10.78
N ASP A 68 14.78 43.41 11.91
CA ASP A 68 15.47 43.05 13.14
C ASP A 68 15.62 41.53 13.33
N ALA A 69 15.40 40.74 12.28
CA ALA A 69 15.51 39.29 12.36
C ALA A 69 16.92 38.87 12.82
N GLY A 70 16.96 38.20 13.97
CA GLY A 70 18.18 37.67 14.53
C GLY A 70 18.60 36.34 13.90
N THR A 71 19.78 35.86 14.28
CA THR A 71 20.31 34.54 13.89
C THR A 71 19.35 33.40 14.24
N GLU A 72 18.59 33.53 15.34
CA GLU A 72 17.60 32.53 15.74
C GLU A 72 16.45 32.39 14.75
N ALA A 73 15.95 33.51 14.18
CA ALA A 73 14.87 33.47 13.19
C ALA A 73 15.32 32.77 11.90
N HIS A 74 16.57 33.01 11.48
CA HIS A 74 17.16 32.30 10.33
C HIS A 74 17.43 30.81 10.64
N ALA A 75 17.83 30.48 11.87
CA ALA A 75 17.98 29.09 12.29
C ALA A 75 16.65 28.34 12.28
N GLU A 76 15.57 28.96 12.76
CA GLU A 76 14.22 28.41 12.70
C GLU A 76 13.73 28.21 11.26
N LEU A 77 13.98 29.18 10.38
CA LEU A 77 13.70 29.02 8.95
C LEU A 77 14.45 27.81 8.35
N GLY A 78 15.71 27.61 8.74
CA GLY A 78 16.50 26.45 8.34
C GLY A 78 15.88 25.13 8.82
N ARG A 79 15.48 25.07 10.10
CA ARG A 79 14.82 23.89 10.69
C ARG A 79 13.49 23.57 10.02
N ALA A 80 12.63 24.57 9.82
CA ALA A 80 11.33 24.41 9.16
C ALA A 80 11.50 23.94 7.71
N THR A 81 12.48 24.48 6.99
CA THR A 81 12.80 24.04 5.62
C THR A 81 13.26 22.59 5.59
N ALA A 82 14.21 22.22 6.45
CA ALA A 82 14.73 20.85 6.52
C ALA A 82 13.64 19.83 6.89
N ARG A 83 12.75 20.19 7.83
CA ARG A 83 11.60 19.38 8.23
C ARG A 83 10.65 19.13 7.05
N LEU A 84 10.31 20.17 6.29
CA LEU A 84 9.43 20.03 5.13
C LEU A 84 10.04 19.14 4.04
N GLU A 85 11.34 19.29 3.76
CA GLU A 85 12.03 18.46 2.78
C GLU A 85 12.08 16.99 3.18
N MET A 86 12.33 16.70 4.46
CA MET A 86 12.27 15.33 4.99
C MET A 86 10.87 14.71 4.81
N LEU A 87 9.80 15.48 5.06
CA LEU A 87 8.43 15.01 4.86
C LEU A 87 8.11 14.78 3.38
N ARG A 88 8.65 15.60 2.47
CA ARG A 88 8.52 15.43 1.01
C ARG A 88 9.25 14.20 0.50
N GLU A 89 10.45 13.91 1.03
CA GLU A 89 11.17 12.67 0.72
C GLU A 89 10.38 11.46 1.20
N GLU A 90 9.86 11.50 2.44
CA GLU A 90 9.03 10.42 2.95
C GLU A 90 7.79 10.19 2.10
N HIS A 91 7.12 11.26 1.66
CA HIS A 91 6.00 11.15 0.74
C HIS A 91 6.39 10.44 -0.56
N ARG A 92 7.53 10.79 -1.16
CA ARG A 92 8.03 10.13 -2.38
C ARG A 92 8.29 8.64 -2.16
N ARG A 93 8.87 8.26 -1.01
CA ARG A 93 9.06 6.84 -0.66
C ARG A 93 7.75 6.10 -0.52
N LEU A 94 6.77 6.68 0.18
CA LEU A 94 5.46 6.05 0.39
C LEU A 94 4.68 5.89 -0.92
N VAL A 95 4.79 6.85 -1.84
CA VAL A 95 4.19 6.74 -3.18
C VAL A 95 4.82 5.62 -3.99
N ALA A 96 6.16 5.51 -4.00
CA ALA A 96 6.86 4.43 -4.68
C ALA A 96 6.50 3.06 -4.09
N GLU A 97 6.40 2.96 -2.76
CA GLU A 97 5.94 1.74 -2.08
C GLU A 97 4.51 1.38 -2.48
N ARG A 98 3.58 2.35 -2.55
CA ARG A 98 2.21 2.12 -3.04
C ARG A 98 2.18 1.62 -4.48
N GLU A 99 2.98 2.20 -5.37
CA GLU A 99 3.08 1.77 -6.77
C GLU A 99 3.59 0.33 -6.88
N TRP A 100 4.59 -0.02 -6.08
CA TRP A 100 5.08 -1.38 -5.98
C TRP A 100 4.00 -2.34 -5.46
N LEU A 101 3.31 -2.00 -4.36
CA LEU A 101 2.22 -2.81 -3.80
C LEU A 101 1.08 -3.03 -4.79
N ASN A 102 0.67 -1.99 -5.53
CA ASN A 102 -0.34 -2.10 -6.58
C ASN A 102 0.11 -3.03 -7.70
N THR A 103 1.38 -2.95 -8.10
CA THR A 103 1.93 -3.84 -9.14
C THR A 103 1.95 -5.29 -8.65
N SER A 104 2.42 -5.53 -7.43
CA SER A 104 2.42 -6.86 -6.79
C SER A 104 1.02 -7.45 -6.70
N LEU A 105 0.01 -6.64 -6.36
CA LEU A 105 -1.38 -7.10 -6.32
C LEU A 105 -1.90 -7.50 -7.70
N LEU A 106 -1.62 -6.69 -8.73
CA LEU A 106 -1.98 -7.01 -10.11
C LEU A 106 -1.32 -8.29 -10.60
N GLU A 107 -0.08 -8.57 -10.21
CA GLU A 107 0.61 -9.82 -10.56
C GLU A 107 -0.07 -11.04 -9.93
N ILE A 108 -0.57 -10.92 -8.70
CA ILE A 108 -1.32 -12.00 -8.03
C ILE A 108 -2.68 -12.22 -8.71
N ASP A 109 -3.40 -11.14 -9.01
CA ASP A 109 -4.73 -11.20 -9.62
C ASP A 109 -4.68 -11.70 -11.08
N ASN A 110 -3.62 -11.38 -11.83
CA ASN A 110 -3.39 -11.85 -13.20
C ASN A 110 -2.64 -13.19 -13.30
N GLY A 111 -2.26 -13.80 -12.17
CA GLY A 111 -1.69 -15.14 -12.16
C GLY A 111 -2.66 -16.16 -12.79
N PRO A 112 -2.17 -17.29 -13.34
CA PRO A 112 -2.98 -18.20 -14.12
C PRO A 112 -4.24 -18.64 -13.37
N SER A 113 -5.36 -18.04 -13.77
CA SER A 113 -6.70 -18.43 -13.38
C SER A 113 -7.10 -19.57 -14.30
N SER A 114 -7.22 -20.78 -13.75
CA SER A 114 -7.75 -21.95 -14.47
C SER A 114 -9.24 -21.79 -14.88
N GLY A 115 -9.81 -20.59 -14.80
CA GLY A 115 -11.21 -20.26 -15.08
C GLY A 115 -11.54 -19.84 -16.52
N GLU A 116 -10.59 -19.68 -17.43
CA GLU A 116 -10.90 -19.26 -18.82
C GLU A 116 -11.39 -20.42 -19.73
N HIS A 117 -11.41 -21.66 -19.26
CA HIS A 117 -11.80 -22.81 -20.08
C HIS A 117 -13.29 -23.22 -20.02
N GLN A 118 -14.17 -22.45 -19.38
CA GLN A 118 -15.61 -22.81 -19.29
C GLN A 118 -16.61 -21.74 -19.75
N GLN A 119 -16.19 -20.79 -20.60
CA GLN A 119 -17.12 -19.92 -21.33
C GLN A 119 -16.87 -19.92 -22.85
N SER A 120 -16.79 -21.10 -23.46
CA SER A 120 -17.10 -21.24 -24.90
C SER A 120 -18.14 -22.35 -25.08
N GLY A 121 -19.39 -22.05 -24.77
CA GLY A 121 -20.45 -23.04 -24.83
C GLY A 121 -21.82 -22.49 -24.50
N HIS A 122 -22.28 -21.49 -25.26
CA HIS A 122 -23.69 -21.42 -25.62
C HIS A 122 -23.85 -20.67 -26.94
N ALA A 123 -24.09 -21.47 -27.99
CA ALA A 123 -24.87 -21.07 -29.14
C ALA A 123 -26.36 -21.02 -28.77
#